data_AF-A0A444K0T3-F1
#
_entry.id   AF-A0A444K0T3-F1
#
_cell.length_a   1.000
_cell.length_b   1.000
_cell.length_c   1.000
_cell.angle_alpha   90.00
_cell.angle_beta   90.00
_cell.angle_gamma   90.00
#
_symmetry.space_group_name_H-M   'P 1'
#
loop_
_entity.id
_entity.type
_entity.pdbx_description
1 polymer ?
#
loop_
_entity_poly.entity_id
_entity_poly.type
_entity_poly.pdbx_seq_one_letter_code
_entity_poly.pdbx_strand_id
1 'polypeptide(L)'
;MTGVGRPQRTVPEQTSSEARTSHLTPVSSMRTFWGLMRAYWFSDRWKEAWTLTFVIAALTALSSKAGVWFAVALGELGNSIAFLHDAANTHPLQTILTNAGILVLLVILKDAGFTGVRNLVSTTLHRKWRGWLDNQFNQALLDGNHTHFHAQHGSAASGIVAPDNIDQRIQESIKDMTGGAIGLAMGVLGVATSLY
;
A
#
# COMPACT_ATOMS: atom_id res chain seq x y z
N MET A 1 -13.52 -48.12 66.21
CA MET A 1 -13.78 -46.72 65.78
C MET A 1 -12.47 -45.97 65.82
N THR A 2 -11.90 -45.60 64.67
CA THR A 2 -10.95 -44.48 64.53
C THR A 2 -10.68 -44.28 63.03
N GLY A 3 -11.51 -43.48 62.37
CA GLY A 3 -11.25 -42.99 61.02
C GLY A 3 -10.28 -41.82 61.09
N VAL A 4 -9.14 -41.94 60.42
CA VAL A 4 -8.15 -40.87 60.28
C VAL A 4 -8.69 -39.84 59.29
N GLY A 5 -9.13 -38.69 59.80
CA GLY A 5 -9.54 -37.55 58.99
C GLY A 5 -8.35 -36.91 58.29
N ARG A 6 -8.40 -36.84 56.96
CA ARG A 6 -7.46 -36.03 56.16
C ARG A 6 -7.81 -34.54 56.35
N PRO A 7 -6.81 -33.64 56.52
CA PRO A 7 -7.07 -32.21 56.53
C PRO A 7 -7.46 -31.74 55.12
N GLN A 8 -8.64 -31.12 54.98
CA GLN A 8 -9.01 -30.37 53.78
C GLN A 8 -8.08 -29.17 53.66
N ARG A 9 -7.24 -29.18 52.62
CA ARG A 9 -6.46 -28.02 52.20
C ARG A 9 -7.44 -27.06 51.53
N THR A 10 -7.88 -26.05 52.25
CA THR A 10 -8.60 -24.91 51.68
C THR A 10 -7.63 -24.18 50.75
N VAL A 11 -7.79 -24.40 49.45
CA VAL A 11 -7.16 -23.56 48.43
C VAL A 11 -7.86 -22.20 48.55
N PRO A 12 -7.15 -21.10 48.87
CA PRO A 12 -7.77 -19.79 48.82
C PRO A 12 -8.19 -19.54 47.37
N GLU A 13 -9.48 -19.36 47.17
CA GLU A 13 -10.09 -18.89 45.94
C GLU A 13 -9.63 -17.45 45.73
N GLN A 14 -8.41 -17.32 45.20
CA GLN A 14 -7.86 -16.06 44.75
C GLN A 14 -8.66 -15.70 43.51
N THR A 15 -9.74 -14.94 43.75
CA THR A 15 -10.53 -14.26 42.75
C THR A 15 -9.58 -13.42 41.92
N SER A 16 -9.11 -14.01 40.82
CA SER A 16 -8.28 -13.39 39.79
C SER A 16 -9.16 -12.41 39.00
N SER A 17 -9.61 -11.38 39.71
CA SER A 17 -10.10 -10.11 39.18
C SER A 17 -8.92 -9.16 38.96
N GLU A 18 -7.73 -9.70 38.66
CA GLU A 18 -6.78 -9.00 37.81
C GLU A 18 -7.15 -9.36 36.39
N ALA A 19 -8.16 -8.67 35.87
CA ALA A 19 -8.28 -8.49 34.44
C ALA A 19 -6.96 -7.88 33.98
N ARG A 20 -6.01 -8.74 33.58
CA ARG A 20 -4.85 -8.36 32.80
C ARG A 20 -5.39 -7.41 31.76
N THR A 21 -5.01 -6.14 31.83
CA THR A 21 -5.07 -5.24 30.70
C THR A 21 -4.20 -5.91 29.64
N SER A 22 -4.81 -6.82 28.88
CA SER A 22 -4.21 -7.46 27.74
C SER A 22 -3.73 -6.31 26.89
N HIS A 23 -2.41 -6.08 26.86
CA HIS A 23 -1.82 -5.15 25.94
C HIS A 23 -2.27 -5.62 24.56
N LEU A 24 -3.31 -4.98 24.02
CA LEU A 24 -3.82 -5.31 22.71
C LEU A 24 -2.69 -4.94 21.75
N THR A 25 -2.03 -5.97 21.22
CA THR A 25 -0.96 -5.77 20.25
C THR A 25 -1.53 -4.95 19.08
N PRO A 26 -0.74 -4.09 18.43
CA PRO A 26 -1.21 -3.27 17.30
C PRO A 26 -1.95 -4.08 16.23
N VAL A 27 -1.60 -5.37 16.10
CA VAL A 27 -2.20 -6.35 15.19
C VAL A 27 -3.67 -6.68 15.51
N SER A 28 -4.15 -6.51 16.74
CA SER A 28 -5.56 -6.78 17.09
C SER A 28 -6.52 -5.87 16.31
N SER A 29 -6.10 -4.63 16.04
CA SER A 29 -6.85 -3.66 15.22
C SER A 29 -6.80 -3.98 13.72
N MET A 30 -5.86 -4.84 13.30
CA MET A 30 -5.61 -5.21 11.90
C MET A 30 -6.37 -6.47 11.46
N ARG A 31 -7.29 -6.98 12.28
CA ARG A 31 -8.11 -8.17 11.95
C ARG A 31 -9.09 -7.93 10.80
N THR A 32 -9.34 -6.67 10.45
CA THR A 32 -10.17 -6.28 9.31
C THR A 32 -9.31 -5.75 8.19
N PHE A 33 -9.74 -5.95 6.93
CA PHE A 33 -9.05 -5.42 5.74
C PHE A 33 -8.80 -3.90 5.86
N TRP A 34 -9.81 -3.16 6.31
CA TRP A 34 -9.72 -1.71 6.49
C TRP A 34 -8.79 -1.30 7.63
N GLY A 35 -8.79 -2.04 8.74
CA GLY A 35 -7.85 -1.81 9.84
C GLY A 35 -6.41 -2.00 9.38
N LEU A 36 -6.14 -3.09 8.66
CA LEU A 36 -4.83 -3.41 8.11
C LEU A 36 -4.36 -2.41 7.05
N MET A 37 -5.26 -1.96 6.18
CA MET A 37 -4.94 -0.97 5.14
C MET A 37 -4.63 0.41 5.74
N ARG A 38 -5.34 0.82 6.80
CA ARG A 38 -5.13 2.13 7.45
C ARG A 38 -3.99 2.11 8.45
N ALA A 39 -3.63 0.96 9.00
CA ALA A 39 -2.65 0.81 10.07
C ALA A 39 -1.33 1.57 9.82
N TYR A 40 -0.82 1.53 8.59
CA TYR A 40 0.43 2.22 8.24
C TYR A 40 0.29 3.75 8.26
N TRP A 41 -0.83 4.28 7.76
CA TRP A 41 -1.10 5.72 7.68
C TRP A 41 -1.44 6.37 9.02
N PHE A 42 -1.79 5.57 10.04
CA PHE A 42 -2.04 6.06 11.41
C PHE A 42 -0.96 5.59 12.41
N SER A 43 0.14 5.00 11.93
CA SER A 43 1.27 4.58 12.77
C SER A 43 2.22 5.74 13.09
N ASP A 44 3.30 5.44 13.82
CA ASP A 44 4.42 6.37 14.06
C ASP A 44 5.05 6.90 12.76
N ARG A 45 4.85 6.20 11.63
CA ARG A 45 5.33 6.58 10.29
C ARG A 45 4.28 7.29 9.44
N TRP A 46 3.20 7.80 10.03
CA TRP A 46 2.12 8.49 9.31
C TRP A 46 2.63 9.60 8.38
N LYS A 47 3.62 10.39 8.82
CA LYS A 47 4.21 11.46 8.01
C LYS A 47 4.81 10.94 6.71
N GLU A 48 5.55 9.84 6.77
CA GLU A 48 6.14 9.24 5.57
C GLU A 48 5.07 8.69 4.63
N ALA A 49 4.08 8.00 5.20
CA ALA A 49 2.96 7.42 4.45
C ALA A 49 2.19 8.50 3.67
N TRP A 50 1.76 9.55 4.37
CA TRP A 50 1.01 10.65 3.77
C TRP A 50 1.83 11.47 2.79
N THR A 51 3.12 11.69 3.04
CA THR A 51 4.00 12.40 2.10
C THR A 51 4.12 11.64 0.78
N LEU A 52 4.38 10.33 0.84
CA LEU A 52 4.48 9.49 -0.37
C LEU A 52 3.14 9.44 -1.13
N THR A 53 2.02 9.29 -0.41
CA THR A 53 0.68 9.33 -1.02
C THR A 53 0.39 10.67 -1.70
N PHE A 54 0.74 11.78 -1.05
CA PHE A 54 0.54 13.12 -1.62
C PHE A 54 1.38 13.33 -2.88
N VAL A 55 2.65 12.91 -2.87
CA VAL A 55 3.53 12.99 -4.06
C VAL A 55 2.96 12.17 -5.21
N ILE A 56 2.48 10.95 -4.95
CA ILE A 56 1.82 10.11 -5.96
C ILE A 56 0.58 10.82 -6.53
N ALA A 57 -0.27 11.38 -5.66
CA ALA A 57 -1.48 12.08 -6.08
C ALA A 57 -1.14 13.31 -6.95
N ALA A 58 -0.15 14.11 -6.54
CA ALA A 58 0.32 15.27 -7.29
C ALA A 58 0.87 14.87 -8.67
N LEU A 59 1.71 13.84 -8.74
CA LEU A 59 2.25 13.34 -10.01
C LEU A 59 1.16 12.75 -10.91
N THR A 60 0.13 12.13 -10.33
CA THR A 60 -1.02 11.62 -11.08
C THR A 60 -1.82 12.78 -11.68
N ALA A 61 -2.12 13.82 -10.89
CA ALA A 61 -2.83 15.00 -11.37
C ALA A 61 -2.03 15.75 -12.46
N LEU A 62 -0.72 15.92 -12.28
CA LEU A 62 0.17 16.52 -13.28
C LEU A 62 0.18 15.70 -14.59
N SER A 63 0.19 14.36 -14.49
CA SER A 63 0.14 13.48 -15.66
C SER A 63 -1.19 13.58 -16.42
N SER A 64 -2.33 13.71 -15.71
CA SER A 64 -3.63 13.97 -16.33
C SER A 64 -3.64 15.33 -17.07
N LYS A 65 -3.20 16.40 -16.41
CA LYS A 65 -3.12 17.74 -17.04
C LYS A 65 -2.20 17.78 -18.27
N ALA A 66 -1.07 17.07 -18.22
CA ALA A 66 -0.19 16.92 -19.37
C ALA A 66 -0.87 16.19 -20.54
N GLY A 67 -1.78 15.24 -20.26
CA GLY A 67 -2.61 14.60 -21.27
C GLY A 67 -3.54 15.58 -21.98
N VAL A 68 -4.15 16.52 -21.26
CA VAL A 68 -4.97 17.58 -21.86
C VAL A 68 -4.13 18.47 -22.78
N TRP A 69 -2.97 18.93 -22.31
CA TRP A 69 -2.06 19.74 -23.14
C TRP A 69 -1.57 18.98 -24.37
N PHE A 70 -1.30 17.69 -24.24
CA PHE A 70 -0.92 16.84 -25.36
C PHE A 70 -2.04 16.76 -26.41
N ALA A 71 -3.29 16.56 -25.98
CA ALA A 71 -4.44 16.53 -26.89
C ALA A 71 -4.65 17.86 -27.62
N VAL A 72 -4.50 18.99 -26.92
CA VAL A 72 -4.57 20.33 -27.51
C VAL A 72 -3.45 20.53 -28.55
N ALA A 73 -2.20 20.26 -28.18
CA ALA A 73 -1.06 20.39 -29.08
C ALA A 73 -1.16 19.46 -30.32
N LEU A 74 -1.78 18.29 -30.16
CA LEU A 74 -2.04 17.38 -31.28
C LEU A 74 -3.08 17.96 -32.25
N GLY A 75 -4.12 18.61 -31.72
CA GLY A 75 -5.10 19.34 -32.51
C GLY A 75 -4.48 20.52 -33.26
N GLU A 76 -3.61 21.30 -32.60
CA GLU A 76 -2.88 22.41 -33.20
C GLU A 76 -1.92 21.95 -34.30
N LEU A 77 -1.22 20.83 -34.09
CA LEU A 77 -0.40 20.21 -35.14
C LEU A 77 -1.26 19.80 -36.35
N GLY A 78 -2.38 19.10 -36.12
CA GLY A 78 -3.30 18.71 -37.19
C GLY A 78 -3.81 19.91 -38.00
N ASN A 79 -4.18 20.99 -37.32
CA ASN A 79 -4.57 22.25 -37.95
C ASN A 79 -3.44 22.85 -38.79
N SER A 80 -2.21 22.88 -38.28
CA SER A 80 -1.05 23.41 -39.00
C SER A 80 -0.71 22.66 -40.29
N ILE A 81 -1.00 21.34 -40.34
CA ILE A 81 -0.83 20.51 -41.54
C ILE A 81 -1.96 20.76 -42.54
N ALA A 82 -3.20 20.95 -42.08
CA ALA A 82 -4.34 21.24 -42.95
C ALA A 82 -4.21 22.60 -43.66
N PHE A 83 -3.71 23.62 -42.96
CA PHE A 83 -3.47 24.97 -43.50
C PHE A 83 -2.08 25.14 -44.14
N LEU A 84 -1.40 24.04 -44.47
CA LEU A 84 -0.10 24.05 -45.14
C LEU A 84 -0.15 24.69 -46.54
N HIS A 85 -1.30 24.59 -47.22
CA HIS A 85 -1.52 25.11 -48.57
C HIS A 85 -2.07 26.55 -48.62
N ASP A 86 -2.29 27.19 -47.48
CA ASP A 86 -2.85 28.55 -47.44
C ASP A 86 -1.75 29.61 -47.73
N ALA A 87 -2.03 30.50 -48.68
CA ALA A 87 -1.07 31.50 -49.18
C ALA A 87 -0.74 32.59 -48.14
N ALA A 88 -1.49 32.66 -47.04
CA ALA A 88 -1.24 33.58 -45.92
C ALA A 88 -0.17 33.07 -44.93
N ASN A 89 0.28 31.82 -45.04
CA ASN A 89 1.16 31.20 -44.06
C ASN A 89 2.63 31.32 -44.50
N THR A 90 3.34 32.32 -43.98
CA THR A 90 4.71 32.69 -44.43
C THR A 90 5.82 31.76 -43.95
N HIS A 91 5.61 30.94 -42.91
CA HIS A 91 6.60 29.98 -42.37
C HIS A 91 6.02 28.62 -41.92
N PRO A 92 5.39 27.84 -42.83
CA PRO A 92 4.62 26.63 -42.47
C PRO A 92 5.47 25.51 -41.85
N LEU A 93 6.72 25.33 -42.32
CA LEU A 93 7.63 24.30 -41.79
C LEU A 93 8.06 24.58 -40.35
N GLN A 94 8.25 25.84 -39.98
CA GLN A 94 8.68 26.22 -38.63
C GLN A 94 7.56 25.98 -37.61
N THR A 95 6.31 26.28 -37.96
CA THR A 95 5.13 26.02 -37.11
C THR A 95 4.95 24.53 -36.85
N ILE A 96 5.07 23.70 -37.89
CA ILE A 96 4.96 22.24 -37.77
C ILE A 96 6.08 21.68 -36.89
N LEU A 97 7.33 22.07 -37.13
CA LEU A 97 8.48 21.62 -36.34
C LEU A 97 8.36 22.05 -34.87
N THR A 98 7.84 23.25 -34.60
CA THR A 98 7.62 23.75 -33.24
C THR A 98 6.54 22.93 -32.53
N ASN A 99 5.39 22.70 -33.18
CA ASN A 99 4.29 21.92 -32.60
C ASN A 99 4.69 20.45 -32.38
N ALA A 100 5.42 19.85 -33.33
CA ALA A 100 5.98 18.51 -33.17
C ALA A 100 7.00 18.46 -32.02
N GLY A 101 7.85 19.48 -31.88
CA GLY A 101 8.79 19.61 -30.77
C GLY A 101 8.10 19.69 -29.41
N ILE A 102 7.03 20.48 -29.30
CA ILE A 102 6.21 20.59 -28.09
C ILE A 102 5.59 19.23 -27.72
N LEU A 103 5.07 18.50 -28.71
CA LEU A 103 4.51 17.17 -28.48
C LEU A 103 5.55 16.18 -27.96
N VAL A 104 6.74 16.15 -28.55
CA VAL A 104 7.84 15.29 -28.07
C VAL A 104 8.22 15.66 -26.64
N LEU A 105 8.34 16.96 -26.34
CA LEU A 105 8.64 17.43 -24.99
C LEU A 105 7.58 17.00 -23.98
N LEU A 106 6.30 17.14 -24.33
CA LEU A 106 5.17 16.73 -23.47
C LEU A 106 5.18 15.23 -23.21
N VAL A 107 5.48 14.39 -24.22
CA VAL A 107 5.59 12.93 -24.06
C VAL A 107 6.73 12.58 -23.10
N ILE A 108 7.93 13.15 -23.30
CA ILE A 108 9.08 12.91 -22.42
C ILE A 108 8.74 13.32 -20.99
N LEU A 109 8.16 14.51 -20.80
CA LEU A 109 7.83 15.03 -19.49
C LEU A 109 6.78 14.17 -18.78
N LYS A 110 5.74 13.75 -19.50
CA LYS A 110 4.63 12.94 -18.96
C LYS A 110 5.05 11.49 -18.69
N ASP A 111 5.66 10.83 -19.67
CA ASP A 111 5.90 9.38 -19.63
C ASP A 111 7.20 9.03 -18.92
N ALA A 112 8.30 9.73 -19.23
CA ALA A 112 9.57 9.49 -18.55
C ALA A 112 9.64 10.24 -17.21
N GLY A 113 9.17 11.49 -17.16
CA GLY A 113 9.20 12.32 -15.97
C GLY A 113 8.16 11.91 -14.93
N PHE A 114 6.90 12.29 -15.15
CA PHE A 114 5.87 12.14 -14.13
C PHE A 114 5.55 10.67 -13.83
N THR A 115 5.37 9.85 -14.87
CA THR A 115 5.04 8.43 -14.69
C THR A 115 6.21 7.64 -14.11
N GLY A 116 7.44 7.92 -14.56
CA GLY A 116 8.65 7.30 -14.00
C GLY A 116 8.83 7.61 -12.51
N VAL A 117 8.79 8.89 -12.13
CA VAL A 117 8.92 9.29 -10.72
C VAL A 117 7.77 8.74 -9.87
N ARG A 118 6.53 8.77 -10.38
CA ARG A 118 5.37 8.20 -9.68
C ARG A 118 5.58 6.72 -9.38
N ASN A 119 6.10 5.96 -10.35
CA ASN A 119 6.37 4.54 -10.19
C ASN A 119 7.44 4.30 -9.11
N LEU A 120 8.53 5.07 -9.11
CA LEU A 120 9.57 4.98 -8.09
C LEU A 120 9.01 5.27 -6.67
N VAL A 121 8.20 6.31 -6.55
CA VAL A 121 7.56 6.68 -5.27
C VAL A 121 6.57 5.61 -4.82
N SER A 122 5.79 5.05 -5.75
CA SER A 122 4.85 3.94 -5.49
C SER A 122 5.56 2.68 -4.99
N THR A 123 6.63 2.27 -5.67
CA THR A 123 7.44 1.11 -5.25
C THR A 123 8.10 1.37 -3.90
N THR A 124 8.52 2.61 -3.62
CA THR A 124 9.06 3.00 -2.32
C THR A 124 8.01 2.88 -1.21
N LEU A 125 6.80 3.37 -1.46
CA LEU A 125 5.68 3.25 -0.54
C LEU A 125 5.34 1.78 -0.28
N HIS A 126 5.27 0.95 -1.33
CA HIS A 126 5.06 -0.50 -1.20
C HIS A 126 6.10 -1.10 -0.25
N ARG A 127 7.38 -0.89 -0.54
CA ARG A 127 8.48 -1.51 0.23
C ARG A 127 8.44 -1.10 1.70
N LYS A 128 8.21 0.19 1.97
CA LYS A 128 8.13 0.72 3.34
C LYS A 128 6.92 0.20 4.09
N TRP A 129 5.76 0.15 3.43
CA TRP A 129 4.54 -0.37 4.04
C TRP A 129 4.66 -1.86 4.36
N ARG A 130 5.17 -2.67 3.41
CA ARG A 130 5.43 -4.10 3.61
C ARG A 130 6.36 -4.35 4.79
N GLY A 131 7.53 -3.69 4.81
CA GLY A 131 8.50 -3.85 5.89
C GLY A 131 7.98 -3.39 7.25
N TRP A 132 7.09 -2.39 7.29
CA TRP A 132 6.43 -1.98 8.52
C TRP A 132 5.45 -3.05 9.01
N LEU A 133 4.60 -3.59 8.14
CA LEU A 133 3.66 -4.67 8.50
C LEU A 133 4.38 -5.91 9.00
N ASP A 134 5.42 -6.36 8.30
CA ASP A 134 6.24 -7.52 8.70
C ASP A 134 6.77 -7.33 10.14
N ASN A 135 7.28 -6.14 10.48
CA ASN A 135 7.76 -5.84 11.83
C ASN A 135 6.66 -5.87 12.90
N GLN A 136 5.44 -5.40 12.59
CA GLN A 136 4.32 -5.43 13.54
C GLN A 136 3.84 -6.85 13.81
N PHE A 137 3.74 -7.69 12.77
CA PHE A 137 3.37 -9.10 12.91
C PHE A 137 4.46 -9.91 13.61
N ASN A 138 5.74 -9.68 13.28
CA ASN A 138 6.85 -10.36 13.94
C ASN A 138 6.91 -10.01 15.44
N GLN A 139 6.74 -8.74 15.80
CA GLN A 139 6.65 -8.33 17.22
C GLN A 139 5.48 -9.00 17.94
N ALA A 140 4.31 -9.11 17.30
CA ALA A 140 3.16 -9.79 17.91
C ALA A 140 3.35 -11.31 18.03
N LEU A 141 4.08 -11.95 17.12
CA LEU A 141 4.41 -13.38 17.18
C LEU A 141 5.42 -13.69 18.28
N LEU A 142 6.37 -12.79 18.49
CA LEU A 142 7.43 -12.89 19.50
C LEU A 142 7.01 -12.34 20.88
N ASP A 143 5.79 -11.80 21.00
CA ASP A 143 5.28 -11.26 22.26
C ASP A 143 5.13 -12.36 23.33
N GLY A 144 5.24 -11.97 24.61
CA GLY A 144 5.40 -12.87 25.77
C GLY A 144 4.26 -13.85 26.04
N ASN A 145 3.21 -13.83 25.21
CA ASN A 145 2.08 -14.76 25.27
C ASN A 145 2.33 -16.10 24.53
N HIS A 146 3.59 -16.39 24.14
CA HIS A 146 4.01 -17.67 23.55
C HIS A 146 3.11 -18.13 22.37
N THR A 147 2.58 -17.18 21.59
CA THR A 147 1.63 -17.47 20.49
C THR A 147 2.24 -18.39 19.44
N HIS A 148 3.55 -18.25 19.19
CA HIS A 148 4.34 -19.17 18.37
C HIS A 148 4.35 -20.61 18.90
N PHE A 149 4.47 -20.80 20.22
CA PHE A 149 4.48 -22.12 20.86
C PHE A 149 3.12 -22.81 20.77
N HIS A 150 2.02 -22.07 20.99
CA HIS A 150 0.66 -22.60 20.86
C HIS A 150 0.29 -22.97 19.42
N ALA A 151 0.73 -22.18 18.44
CA ALA A 151 0.45 -22.46 17.03
C ALA A 151 1.17 -23.72 16.51
N GLN A 152 2.39 -24.00 17.00
CA GLN A 152 3.16 -25.19 16.61
C GLN A 152 2.77 -26.46 17.38
N HIS A 153 2.37 -26.34 18.65
CA HIS A 153 1.98 -27.50 19.48
C HIS A 153 0.49 -27.86 19.39
N GLY A 154 -0.38 -26.93 18.99
CA GLY A 154 -1.81 -27.22 18.75
C GLY A 154 -2.06 -28.13 17.54
N SER A 155 -1.18 -28.10 16.54
CA SER A 155 -1.20 -28.99 15.37
C SER A 155 -0.67 -30.40 15.67
N ALA A 156 0.28 -30.53 16.61
CA ALA A 156 0.85 -31.83 16.98
C ALA A 156 -0.16 -32.76 17.67
N ALA A 157 -1.13 -32.21 18.41
CA ALA A 157 -2.16 -32.98 19.11
C ALA A 157 -3.36 -33.38 18.22
N SER A 158 -3.51 -32.79 17.04
CA SER A 158 -4.73 -32.88 16.21
C SER A 158 -4.52 -33.59 14.86
N GLY A 159 -3.32 -34.10 14.57
CA GLY A 159 -3.00 -34.74 13.29
C GLY A 159 -3.04 -33.79 12.08
N ILE A 160 -3.16 -32.48 12.33
CA ILE A 160 -3.14 -31.44 11.31
C ILE A 160 -1.66 -31.23 10.95
N VAL A 161 -1.33 -31.38 9.66
CA VAL A 161 0.00 -31.07 9.11
C VAL A 161 0.46 -29.73 9.70
N ALA A 162 1.61 -29.74 10.37
CA ALA A 162 2.20 -28.53 10.96
C ALA A 162 2.16 -27.42 9.90
N PRO A 163 1.56 -26.25 10.18
CA PRO A 163 1.44 -25.19 9.19
C PRO A 163 2.84 -24.83 8.69
N ASP A 164 3.10 -25.06 7.40
CA ASP A 164 4.35 -24.64 6.77
C ASP A 164 4.60 -23.16 7.08
N ASN A 165 5.84 -22.87 7.51
CA ASN A 165 6.33 -21.69 8.20
C ASN A 165 5.30 -20.54 8.28
N ILE A 166 4.65 -20.40 9.44
CA ILE A 166 3.64 -19.35 9.70
C ILE A 166 4.19 -17.95 9.33
N ASP A 167 5.46 -17.70 9.62
CA ASP A 167 6.15 -16.47 9.22
C ASP A 167 6.21 -16.29 7.70
N GLN A 168 6.57 -17.34 6.95
CA GLN A 168 6.59 -17.32 5.49
C GLN A 168 5.20 -17.04 4.91
N ARG A 169 4.16 -17.69 5.44
CA ARG A 169 2.78 -17.43 4.99
C ARG A 169 2.32 -16.02 5.27
N ILE A 170 2.69 -15.45 6.41
CA ILE A 170 2.38 -14.05 6.75
C ILE A 170 3.09 -13.11 5.78
N GLN A 171 4.38 -13.33 5.51
CA GLN A 171 5.14 -12.50 4.59
C GLN A 171 4.60 -12.58 3.15
N GLU A 172 4.26 -13.77 2.66
CA GLU A 172 3.61 -13.98 1.36
C GLU A 172 2.25 -13.27 1.30
N SER A 173 1.42 -13.41 2.33
CA SER A 173 0.10 -12.76 2.41
C SER A 173 0.21 -11.24 2.42
N ILE A 174 1.16 -10.67 3.18
CA ILE A 174 1.40 -9.23 3.23
C ILE A 174 1.88 -8.74 1.86
N LYS A 175 2.78 -9.47 1.20
CA LYS A 175 3.27 -9.14 -0.14
C LYS A 175 2.13 -9.09 -1.16
N ASP A 176 1.30 -10.12 -1.21
CA ASP A 176 0.20 -10.21 -2.17
C ASP A 176 -0.87 -9.14 -1.89
N MET A 177 -1.21 -8.93 -0.62
CA MET A 177 -2.17 -7.91 -0.22
C MET A 177 -1.69 -6.49 -0.52
N THR A 178 -0.46 -6.13 -0.14
CA THR A 178 0.08 -4.78 -0.36
C THR A 178 0.24 -4.49 -1.86
N GLY A 179 0.65 -5.49 -2.65
CA GLY A 179 0.67 -5.42 -4.10
C GLY A 179 -0.71 -5.20 -4.71
N GLY A 180 -1.71 -6.00 -4.31
CA GLY A 180 -3.09 -5.88 -4.79
C GLY A 180 -3.73 -4.53 -4.42
N ALA A 181 -3.55 -4.08 -3.18
CA ALA A 181 -4.10 -2.80 -2.71
C ALA A 181 -3.49 -1.59 -3.45
N ILE A 182 -2.18 -1.59 -3.70
CA ILE A 182 -1.51 -0.54 -4.47
C ILE A 182 -1.97 -0.58 -5.94
N GLY A 183 -2.07 -1.77 -6.53
CA GLY A 183 -2.59 -1.93 -7.89
C GLY A 183 -4.00 -1.36 -8.05
N LEU A 184 -4.90 -1.68 -7.11
CA LEU A 184 -6.26 -1.16 -7.08
C LEU A 184 -6.27 0.36 -6.90
N ALA A 185 -5.52 0.88 -5.93
CA ALA A 185 -5.44 2.33 -5.69
C ALA A 185 -4.95 3.08 -6.93
N MET A 186 -3.93 2.55 -7.61
CA MET A 186 -3.43 3.14 -8.85
C MET A 186 -4.46 3.06 -9.99
N GLY A 187 -5.21 1.97 -10.10
CA GLY A 187 -6.30 1.83 -11.06
C GLY A 187 -7.41 2.86 -10.82
N VAL A 188 -7.89 2.99 -9.58
CA VAL A 188 -8.92 3.98 -9.20
C VAL A 188 -8.43 5.40 -9.44
N LEU A 189 -7.20 5.73 -9.05
CA LEU A 189 -6.60 7.03 -9.33
C LEU A 189 -6.49 7.30 -10.83
N GLY A 190 -6.15 6.28 -11.63
CA GLY A 190 -6.11 6.38 -13.09
C GLY A 190 -7.47 6.72 -13.68
N VAL A 191 -8.53 6.02 -13.26
CA VAL A 191 -9.90 6.30 -13.72
C VAL A 191 -10.36 7.68 -13.26
N ALA A 192 -10.20 8.00 -11.99
CA ALA A 192 -10.65 9.29 -11.44
C ALA A 192 -9.97 10.48 -12.14
N THR A 193 -8.67 10.38 -12.42
CA THR A 193 -7.93 11.44 -13.11
C THR A 193 -8.14 11.47 -14.62
N SER A 194 -8.71 10.43 -15.23
CA SER A 194 -9.13 10.49 -16.64
C SER A 194 -10.46 11.24 -16.86
N LEU A 195 -11.24 11.44 -15.79
CA LEU A 195 -12.53 12.14 -15.86
C LEU A 195 -12.39 13.67 -15.79
N TYR A 196 -11.21 14.17 -15.46
CA TYR A 196 -10.87 15.59 -15.33
C TYR A 196 -9.64 15.92 -16.17
#